data_AF-A0A9X3CN41-F1
#
_entry.id   AF-A0A9X3CN41-F1
#
_cell.length_a   1.000
_cell.length_b   1.000
_cell.length_c   1.000
_cell.angle_alpha   90.00
_cell.angle_beta   90.00
_cell.angle_gamma   90.00
#
_symmetry.space_group_name_H-M   'P 1'
#
loop_
_entity.id
_entity.type
_entity.pdbx_description
1 polymer ?
#
loop_
_entity_poly.entity_id
_entity_poly.type
_entity_poly.pdbx_seq_one_letter_code
_entity_poly.pdbx_strand_id
1 'polypeptide(L)'
;MLTRFKLTRRRWNNVLMIAIILFMGVMAAPTLIKQYLISPQPQASSQEPSSQGQWLPGMILNPNDRVIEINAAGLQLYLEGGSSSLEQAQWLAIPERFNDQANQLVLNWQGIRGTVVDEPTLQRLKPALENPVTIEVWYQEAEEPQRVTAYRLDQFWLMTTYQQEWVAVSFDEGDLLPLYAK
;
A
#
# COMPACT_ATOMS: atom_id res chain seq x y z
N MET A 1 -16.81 -26.93 -49.06
CA MET A 1 -17.96 -27.71 -48.56
C MET A 1 -18.38 -27.14 -47.21
N LEU A 2 -19.39 -26.28 -47.16
CA LEU A 2 -19.94 -25.74 -45.91
C LEU A 2 -21.19 -26.54 -45.56
N THR A 3 -21.05 -27.52 -44.67
CA THR A 3 -22.18 -28.28 -44.13
C THR A 3 -23.05 -27.34 -43.30
N ARG A 4 -24.19 -26.94 -43.87
CA ARG A 4 -25.22 -26.18 -43.15
C ARG A 4 -25.86 -27.09 -42.11
N PHE A 5 -25.30 -27.10 -40.90
CA PHE A 5 -25.90 -27.78 -39.75
C PHE A 5 -27.25 -27.14 -39.44
N LYS A 6 -28.35 -27.82 -39.77
CA LYS A 6 -29.69 -27.48 -39.28
C LYS A 6 -29.74 -27.83 -37.79
N LEU A 7 -29.35 -26.87 -36.95
CA LEU A 7 -29.40 -26.99 -35.49
C LEU A 7 -30.87 -26.93 -35.04
N THR A 8 -31.41 -28.04 -34.54
CA THR A 8 -32.73 -28.10 -33.89
C THR A 8 -32.72 -27.20 -32.63
N ARG A 9 -33.86 -26.61 -32.24
CA ARG A 9 -33.98 -25.65 -31.11
C ARG A 9 -33.25 -26.07 -29.83
N ARG A 10 -33.23 -27.38 -29.53
CA ARG A 10 -32.50 -27.97 -28.38
C ARG A 10 -30.98 -27.92 -28.53
N ARG A 11 -30.44 -28.13 -29.74
CA ARG A 11 -28.99 -28.05 -30.00
C ARG A 11 -28.49 -26.61 -29.99
N TRP A 12 -29.33 -25.65 -30.40
CA TRP A 12 -29.01 -24.22 -30.28
C TRP A 12 -28.85 -23.79 -28.82
N ASN A 13 -29.72 -24.29 -27.92
CA ASN A 13 -29.57 -23.99 -26.49
C ASN A 13 -28.24 -24.51 -25.92
N ASN A 14 -27.80 -25.69 -26.37
CA ASN A 14 -26.50 -26.24 -25.97
C ASN A 14 -25.33 -25.43 -26.54
N VAL A 15 -25.42 -25.00 -27.80
CA VAL A 15 -24.40 -24.13 -28.42
C VAL A 15 -24.32 -22.77 -27.70
N LEU A 16 -25.47 -22.21 -27.33
CA LEU A 16 -25.56 -20.94 -26.62
C LEU A 16 -25.00 -21.06 -25.19
N MET A 17 -25.29 -22.16 -24.49
CA MET A 17 -24.66 -22.50 -23.20
C MET A 17 -23.13 -22.62 -23.33
N ILE A 18 -22.62 -23.36 -24.32
CA ILE A 18 -21.18 -23.52 -24.52
C ILE A 18 -20.51 -22.18 -24.85
N ALA A 19 -21.14 -21.34 -25.68
CA ALA A 19 -20.61 -20.02 -26.01
C ALA A 19 -20.58 -19.08 -24.80
N ILE A 20 -21.60 -19.12 -23.94
CA ILE A 20 -21.63 -18.35 -22.68
C ILE A 20 -20.54 -18.84 -21.71
N ILE A 21 -20.38 -20.15 -21.55
CA ILE A 21 -19.36 -20.73 -20.67
C ILE A 21 -17.95 -20.37 -21.16
N LEU A 22 -17.70 -20.48 -22.47
CA LEU A 22 -16.44 -20.09 -23.09
C LEU A 22 -16.17 -18.58 -22.88
N PHE A 23 -17.19 -17.74 -23.09
CA PHE A 23 -17.09 -16.29 -22.92
C PHE A 23 -16.84 -15.88 -21.47
N MET A 24 -17.57 -16.46 -20.50
CA MET A 24 -17.30 -16.28 -19.07
C MET A 24 -15.87 -16.72 -18.71
N GLY A 25 -15.41 -17.84 -19.27
CA GLY A 25 -14.05 -18.34 -19.06
C GLY A 25 -12.97 -17.39 -19.58
N VAL A 26 -13.17 -16.79 -20.76
CA VAL A 26 -12.24 -15.80 -21.34
C VAL A 26 -12.27 -14.48 -20.56
N MET A 27 -13.45 -14.01 -20.15
CA MET A 27 -13.57 -12.81 -19.29
C MET A 27 -12.92 -13.01 -17.91
N ALA A 28 -12.92 -14.25 -17.39
CA ALA A 28 -12.24 -14.62 -16.14
C ALA A 28 -10.79 -15.11 -16.34
N ALA A 29 -10.29 -15.26 -17.57
CA ALA A 29 -8.92 -15.72 -17.82
C ALA A 29 -7.83 -14.83 -17.16
N PRO A 30 -7.97 -13.49 -17.09
CA PRO A 30 -7.01 -12.64 -16.39
C PRO A 30 -6.98 -12.89 -14.88
N THR A 31 -8.05 -13.40 -14.28
CA THR A 31 -8.12 -13.68 -12.84
C THR A 31 -7.66 -15.11 -12.51
N LEU A 32 -7.90 -16.08 -13.40
CA LEU A 32 -7.43 -17.46 -13.22
C LEU A 32 -5.90 -17.60 -13.34
N ILE A 33 -5.26 -16.81 -14.22
CA ILE A 33 -3.79 -16.76 -14.30
C ILE A 33 -3.21 -16.13 -13.02
N LYS A 34 -3.88 -15.11 -12.46
CA LYS A 34 -3.51 -14.54 -11.16
C LYS A 34 -3.65 -15.55 -10.01
N GLN A 35 -4.64 -16.44 -10.02
CA GLN A 35 -4.86 -17.42 -8.95
C GLN A 35 -3.84 -18.58 -8.91
N TYR A 36 -3.11 -18.83 -10.00
CA TYR A 36 -2.01 -19.81 -10.00
C TYR A 36 -0.62 -19.18 -9.88
N LEU A 37 -0.49 -17.87 -10.16
CA LEU A 37 0.73 -17.09 -9.90
C LEU A 37 0.72 -16.41 -8.51
N ILE A 38 -0.45 -16.26 -7.88
CA ILE A 38 -0.62 -15.88 -6.48
C ILE A 38 -1.27 -17.08 -5.80
N SER A 39 -0.51 -17.76 -4.93
CA SER A 39 -1.03 -18.85 -4.12
C SER A 39 -2.24 -18.38 -3.29
N PRO A 40 -3.28 -19.22 -3.12
CA PRO A 40 -4.44 -18.85 -2.32
C PRO A 40 -4.03 -18.64 -0.87
N GLN A 41 -4.32 -17.44 -0.35
CA GLN A 41 -4.18 -17.10 1.07
C GLN A 41 -5.14 -17.97 1.89
N PRO A 42 -4.63 -18.86 2.77
CA PRO A 42 -5.48 -19.56 3.71
C PRO A 42 -5.97 -18.57 4.75
N GLN A 43 -7.27 -18.66 5.02
CA GLN A 43 -7.94 -17.99 6.12
C GLN A 43 -7.22 -18.31 7.43
N ALA A 44 -6.87 -17.24 8.16
CA ALA A 44 -6.63 -17.20 9.61
C ALA A 44 -6.06 -18.49 10.23
N SER A 45 -4.75 -18.67 10.15
CA SER A 45 -3.94 -19.28 11.21
C SER A 45 -2.47 -19.27 10.81
N SER A 46 -1.71 -18.37 11.43
CA SER A 46 -0.26 -18.48 11.69
C SER A 46 0.55 -19.24 10.62
N GLN A 47 1.09 -18.54 9.63
CA GLN A 47 2.09 -19.08 8.70
C GLN A 47 3.03 -17.98 8.17
N GLU A 48 4.32 -18.27 8.25
CA GLU A 48 5.46 -17.47 7.78
C GLU A 48 5.34 -17.09 6.29
N PRO A 49 5.90 -15.95 5.85
CA PRO A 49 5.74 -15.48 4.48
C PRO A 49 6.69 -16.21 3.52
N SER A 50 6.13 -16.85 2.50
CA SER A 50 6.84 -17.39 1.35
C SER A 50 7.24 -16.26 0.39
N SER A 51 8.53 -16.22 0.08
CA SER A 51 9.22 -15.21 -0.73
C SER A 51 8.92 -15.32 -2.22
N GLN A 52 8.16 -14.36 -2.77
CA GLN A 52 8.26 -13.85 -4.14
C GLN A 52 7.72 -12.41 -4.11
N GLY A 53 8.64 -11.45 -4.14
CA GLY A 53 8.50 -10.15 -3.49
C GLY A 53 9.29 -10.21 -2.17
N GLN A 54 10.36 -9.42 -2.06
CA GLN A 54 11.11 -9.34 -0.82
C GLN A 54 10.16 -8.80 0.26
N TRP A 55 9.67 -9.67 1.13
CA TRP A 55 8.98 -9.26 2.34
C TRP A 55 9.98 -8.47 3.18
N LEU A 56 9.80 -7.16 3.21
CA LEU A 56 10.58 -6.25 4.04
C LEU A 56 9.70 -5.92 5.26
N PRO A 57 9.72 -6.77 6.31
CA PRO A 57 8.89 -6.52 7.47
C PRO A 57 9.21 -5.15 8.07
N GLY A 58 8.17 -4.48 8.51
CA GLY A 58 8.29 -3.21 9.22
C GLY A 58 8.43 -1.95 8.34
N MET A 59 8.42 -2.07 7.02
CA MET A 59 8.36 -0.90 6.13
C MET A 59 7.04 -0.16 6.31
N ILE A 60 7.09 1.16 6.51
CA ILE A 60 5.87 1.95 6.70
C ILE A 60 5.14 2.15 5.38
N LEU A 61 5.85 2.54 4.32
CA LEU A 61 5.30 2.78 2.99
C LEU A 61 5.46 1.55 2.09
N ASN A 62 4.58 1.41 1.09
CA ASN A 62 4.69 0.34 0.11
C ASN A 62 5.91 0.58 -0.79
N PRO A 63 6.94 -0.29 -0.76
CA PRO A 63 8.16 -0.07 -1.55
C PRO A 63 7.96 -0.32 -3.06
N ASN A 64 6.85 -0.93 -3.46
CA ASN A 64 6.58 -1.27 -4.86
C ASN A 64 5.79 -0.17 -5.58
N ASP A 65 5.20 0.77 -4.83
CA ASP A 65 4.36 1.81 -5.38
C ASP A 65 5.08 3.15 -5.36
N ARG A 66 4.81 3.96 -6.38
CA ARG A 66 5.43 5.28 -6.50
C ARG A 66 4.64 6.33 -5.72
N VAL A 67 5.21 6.82 -4.63
CA VAL A 67 4.66 7.93 -3.83
C VAL A 67 4.63 9.20 -4.68
N ILE A 68 3.49 9.91 -4.66
CA ILE A 68 3.29 11.20 -5.34
C ILE A 68 2.92 12.33 -4.38
N GLU A 69 2.39 11.99 -3.20
CA GLU A 69 2.04 12.95 -2.16
C GLU A 69 2.08 12.29 -0.78
N ILE A 70 2.53 13.03 0.24
CA ILE A 70 2.46 12.67 1.66
C ILE A 70 1.82 13.83 2.40
N ASN A 71 0.69 13.59 3.06
CA ASN A 71 0.07 14.53 3.99
C ASN A 71 0.28 14.03 5.42
N ALA A 72 1.15 14.69 6.16
CA ALA A 72 1.53 14.32 7.51
C ALA A 72 1.36 15.53 8.45
N ALA A 73 0.27 15.51 9.22
CA ALA A 73 0.10 16.37 10.38
C ALA A 73 0.25 17.88 10.09
N GLY A 74 -0.35 18.33 8.98
CA GLY A 74 -0.31 19.73 8.54
C GLY A 74 0.85 20.07 7.60
N LEU A 75 1.79 19.13 7.39
CA LEU A 75 2.78 19.20 6.33
C LEU A 75 2.25 18.41 5.12
N GLN A 76 2.25 19.03 3.95
CA GLN A 76 1.99 18.34 2.69
C GLN A 76 3.28 18.34 1.87
N LEU A 77 3.70 17.17 1.38
CA LEU A 77 4.81 16.98 0.46
C LEU A 77 4.24 16.47 -0.85
N TYR A 78 4.50 17.12 -1.97
CA TYR A 78 3.94 16.73 -3.26
C TYR A 78 4.97 16.87 -4.38
N LEU A 79 4.82 16.03 -5.40
CA LEU A 79 5.68 16.04 -6.57
C LEU A 79 5.33 17.22 -7.49
N GLU A 80 6.31 18.06 -7.82
CA GLU A 80 6.15 19.09 -8.85
C GLU A 80 6.28 18.45 -10.24
N GLY A 81 5.14 18.39 -10.96
CA GLY A 81 5.07 18.15 -12.40
C GLY A 81 5.71 16.85 -12.92
N GLY A 82 4.90 15.79 -13.09
CA GLY A 82 5.05 14.74 -14.13
C GLY A 82 6.37 13.96 -14.23
N SER A 83 7.34 14.21 -13.36
CA SER A 83 8.65 13.56 -13.41
C SER A 83 8.45 12.06 -13.25
N SER A 84 9.08 11.27 -14.11
CA SER A 84 8.97 9.81 -14.13
C SER A 84 10.08 9.11 -13.35
N SER A 85 11.07 9.86 -12.84
CA SER A 85 12.20 9.32 -12.06
C SER A 85 12.33 10.03 -10.71
N LEU A 86 12.71 9.27 -9.68
CA LEU A 86 12.91 9.79 -8.31
C LEU A 86 14.13 10.73 -8.21
N GLU A 87 15.14 10.55 -9.07
CA GLU A 87 16.35 11.38 -9.07
C GLU A 87 16.14 12.78 -9.67
N GLN A 88 15.07 12.95 -10.45
CA GLN A 88 14.67 14.22 -11.06
C GLN A 88 13.31 14.69 -10.51
N ALA A 89 12.82 14.06 -9.44
CA ALA A 89 11.60 14.43 -8.77
C ALA A 89 11.88 15.67 -7.92
N GLN A 90 11.30 16.81 -8.29
CA GLN A 90 11.33 17.99 -7.45
C GLN A 90 10.15 17.92 -6.48
N TRP A 91 10.42 17.60 -5.21
CA TRP A 91 9.41 17.66 -4.16
C TRP A 91 9.27 19.08 -3.63
N LEU A 92 8.02 19.50 -3.45
CA LEU A 92 7.67 20.76 -2.79
C LEU A 92 6.89 20.46 -1.52
N ALA A 93 6.83 21.45 -0.63
CA ALA A 93 6.16 21.36 0.65
C ALA A 93 5.16 22.50 0.87
N ILE A 94 4.08 22.19 1.59
CA ILE A 94 3.22 23.18 2.23
C ILE A 94 3.32 22.97 3.74
N PRO A 95 3.79 23.96 4.53
CA PRO A 95 4.18 25.31 4.09
C PRO A 95 5.54 25.36 3.36
N GLU A 96 5.68 26.32 2.43
CA GLU A 96 6.83 26.46 1.50
C GLU A 96 8.20 26.61 2.18
N ARG A 97 8.23 27.01 3.47
CA ARG A 97 9.48 27.08 4.25
C ARG A 97 10.22 25.74 4.36
N PHE A 98 9.55 24.62 4.05
CA PHE A 98 10.14 23.29 4.03
C PHE A 98 10.55 22.82 2.63
N ASN A 99 10.45 23.64 1.58
CA ASN A 99 10.79 23.24 0.21
C ASN A 99 12.23 22.71 0.09
N ASP A 100 13.19 23.35 0.75
CA ASP A 100 14.60 22.93 0.73
C ASP A 100 14.82 21.54 1.36
N GLN A 101 13.89 21.10 2.24
CA GLN A 101 13.94 19.82 2.94
C GLN A 101 13.02 18.76 2.31
N ALA A 102 12.12 19.15 1.41
CA ALA A 102 11.03 18.28 0.93
C ALA A 102 11.54 16.96 0.34
N ASN A 103 12.58 17.01 -0.49
CA ASN A 103 13.20 15.81 -1.07
C ASN A 103 13.74 14.87 0.01
N GLN A 104 14.46 15.42 1.00
CA GLN A 104 15.02 14.62 2.10
C GLN A 104 13.92 14.02 2.98
N LEU A 105 12.87 14.78 3.29
CA LEU A 105 11.73 14.30 4.06
C LEU A 105 11.04 13.12 3.37
N VAL A 106 10.82 13.19 2.05
CA VAL A 106 10.24 12.06 1.31
C VAL A 106 11.18 10.85 1.28
N LEU A 107 12.49 11.05 1.09
CA LEU A 107 13.46 9.96 1.16
C LEU A 107 13.46 9.29 2.53
N ASN A 108 13.38 10.07 3.61
CA ASN A 108 13.26 9.56 4.98
C ASN A 108 11.97 8.75 5.14
N TRP A 109 10.83 9.27 4.67
CA TRP A 109 9.55 8.56 4.70
C TRP A 109 9.56 7.26 3.90
N GLN A 110 10.27 7.20 2.77
CA GLN A 110 10.39 5.97 1.98
C GLN A 110 11.36 4.95 2.62
N GLY A 111 12.39 5.43 3.32
CA GLY A 111 13.39 4.60 3.98
C GLY A 111 13.04 4.16 5.40
N ILE A 112 11.99 4.71 5.98
CA ILE A 112 11.60 4.43 7.36
C ILE A 112 11.12 2.98 7.51
N ARG A 113 11.67 2.31 8.51
CA ARG A 113 11.30 0.96 8.91
C ARG A 113 11.21 0.85 10.42
N GLY A 114 10.22 0.11 10.90
CA GLY A 114 10.03 -0.18 12.31
C GLY A 114 10.29 -1.63 12.68
N THR A 115 10.26 -1.90 13.98
CA THR A 115 10.24 -3.25 14.53
C THR A 115 8.80 -3.66 14.79
N VAL A 116 8.38 -4.81 14.26
CA VAL A 116 7.01 -5.32 14.46
C VAL A 116 6.71 -5.51 15.95
N VAL A 117 5.56 -5.02 16.37
CA VAL A 117 5.06 -5.12 17.75
C VAL A 117 4.04 -6.25 17.80
N ASP A 118 4.26 -7.22 18.68
CA ASP A 118 3.34 -8.34 18.87
C ASP A 118 2.07 -7.92 19.62
N GLU A 119 1.01 -8.73 19.49
CA GLU A 119 -0.29 -8.45 20.09
C GLU A 119 -0.21 -8.26 21.63
N PRO A 120 0.52 -9.09 22.41
CA PRO A 120 0.67 -8.86 23.84
C PRO A 120 1.31 -7.51 24.19
N THR A 121 2.29 -7.06 23.40
CA THR A 121 2.92 -5.75 23.61
C THR A 121 1.98 -4.62 23.20
N LEU A 122 1.26 -4.74 22.09
CA LEU A 122 0.26 -3.77 21.67
C LEU A 122 -0.83 -3.57 22.75
N GLN A 123 -1.34 -4.66 23.34
CA GLN A 123 -2.35 -4.60 24.41
C GLN A 123 -1.83 -3.86 25.65
N ARG A 124 -0.53 -4.01 25.97
CA ARG A 124 0.11 -3.25 27.07
C ARG A 124 0.28 -1.77 26.74
N LEU A 125 0.44 -1.42 25.47
CA LEU A 125 0.59 -0.03 25.02
C LEU A 125 -0.74 0.71 24.90
N LYS A 126 -1.85 0.02 24.59
CA LYS A 126 -3.20 0.61 24.37
C LYS A 126 -3.59 1.71 25.37
N PRO A 127 -3.39 1.57 26.69
CA PRO A 127 -3.78 2.61 27.65
C PRO A 127 -3.03 3.94 27.47
N ALA A 128 -1.85 3.93 26.84
CA ALA A 128 -1.02 5.11 26.57
C ALA A 128 -1.20 5.67 25.14
N LEU A 129 -2.03 5.04 24.29
CA LEU A 129 -2.24 5.45 22.91
C LEU A 129 -3.27 6.59 22.84
N GLU A 130 -2.80 7.80 23.09
CA GLU A 130 -3.61 9.01 23.02
C GLU A 130 -3.28 9.81 21.74
N ASN A 131 -4.26 10.56 21.24
CA ASN A 131 -4.11 11.53 20.14
C ASN A 131 -3.45 10.94 18.87
N PRO A 132 -4.15 10.05 18.14
CA PRO A 132 -3.61 9.49 16.90
C PRO A 132 -3.35 10.58 15.86
N VAL A 133 -2.22 10.46 15.17
CA VAL A 133 -1.90 11.22 13.97
C VAL A 133 -2.16 10.33 12.76
N THR A 134 -2.96 10.82 11.81
CA THR A 134 -3.14 10.15 10.52
C THR A 134 -2.22 10.78 9.49
N ILE A 135 -1.41 9.95 8.83
CA ILE A 135 -0.61 10.32 7.68
C ILE A 135 -1.24 9.68 6.45
N GLU A 136 -1.54 10.48 5.44
CA GLU A 136 -2.07 10.00 4.15
C GLU A 136 -0.97 9.99 3.11
N VAL A 137 -0.81 8.87 2.41
CA VAL A 137 0.21 8.69 1.38
C VAL A 137 -0.47 8.28 0.09
N TRP A 138 -0.35 9.13 -0.92
CA TRP A 138 -0.89 8.88 -2.25
C TRP A 138 0.16 8.26 -3.15
N TYR A 139 -0.29 7.28 -3.92
CA TYR A 139 0.53 6.58 -4.90
C TYR A 139 -0.01 6.80 -6.31
N GLN A 140 0.86 6.75 -7.31
CA GLN A 140 0.51 7.06 -8.70
C GLN A 140 -0.63 6.21 -9.27
N GLU A 141 -0.71 4.92 -8.92
CA GLU A 141 -1.66 3.96 -9.49
C GLU A 141 -2.76 3.54 -8.48
N ALA A 142 -2.86 4.23 -7.34
CA ALA A 142 -3.83 3.92 -6.28
C ALA A 142 -5.02 4.89 -6.31
N GLU A 143 -6.23 4.35 -6.18
CA GLU A 143 -7.48 5.15 -6.11
C GLU A 143 -7.67 5.82 -4.74
N GLU A 144 -7.15 5.22 -3.67
CA GLU A 144 -7.22 5.72 -2.30
C GLU A 144 -5.82 5.84 -1.69
N PRO A 145 -5.61 6.80 -0.77
CA PRO A 145 -4.34 6.92 -0.09
C PRO A 145 -4.17 5.78 0.93
N GLN A 146 -2.92 5.35 1.13
CA GLN A 146 -2.59 4.61 2.33
C GLN A 146 -2.73 5.54 3.54
N ARG A 147 -3.47 5.08 4.55
CA ARG A 147 -3.60 5.77 5.84
C ARG A 147 -2.70 5.11 6.88
N VAL A 148 -1.65 5.81 7.27
CA VAL A 148 -0.78 5.40 8.38
C VAL A 148 -1.30 6.03 9.66
N THR A 149 -1.66 5.21 10.64
CA THR A 149 -1.97 5.68 12.00
C THR A 149 -0.68 5.70 12.80
N ALA A 150 -0.39 6.82 13.46
CA ALA A 150 0.80 7.00 14.28
C ALA A 150 0.44 7.52 15.68
N TYR A 151 1.03 6.92 16.71
CA TYR A 151 0.94 7.38 18.10
C TYR A 151 2.32 7.76 18.60
N ARG A 152 2.43 8.95 19.19
CA ARG A 152 3.65 9.42 19.84
C ARG A 152 3.72 8.82 21.25
N LEU A 153 4.80 8.11 21.54
CA LEU A 153 5.17 7.66 22.89
C LEU A 153 6.49 8.33 23.31
N ASP A 154 6.90 8.15 24.56
CA ASP A 154 8.07 8.85 25.12
C ASP A 154 9.39 8.56 24.39
N GLN A 155 9.55 7.35 23.86
CA GLN A 155 10.83 6.87 23.29
C GLN A 155 10.75 6.51 21.80
N PHE A 156 9.54 6.36 21.26
CA PHE A 156 9.31 5.89 19.91
C PHE A 156 7.92 6.29 19.44
N TRP A 157 7.68 6.11 18.15
CA TRP A 157 6.37 6.21 17.54
C TRP A 157 5.84 4.80 17.26
N LEU A 158 4.58 4.55 17.60
CA LEU A 158 3.88 3.35 17.19
C LEU A 158 3.11 3.66 15.91
N MET A 159 3.43 2.98 14.80
CA MET A 159 2.89 3.29 13.48
C MET A 159 2.33 2.05 12.79
N THR A 160 1.34 2.21 11.92
CA THR A 160 0.86 1.13 11.04
C THR A 160 1.64 1.07 9.74
N THR A 161 2.01 -0.12 9.30
CA THR A 161 2.65 -0.35 7.99
C THR A 161 1.64 -0.34 6.84
N TYR A 162 2.13 -0.35 5.60
CA TYR A 162 1.31 -0.60 4.40
C TYR A 162 0.61 -1.98 4.41
N GLN A 163 1.09 -2.90 5.26
CA GLN A 163 0.51 -4.23 5.49
C GLN A 163 -0.42 -4.27 6.72
N GLN A 164 -0.72 -3.11 7.33
CA GLN A 164 -1.56 -2.98 8.52
C GLN A 164 -0.97 -3.62 9.79
N GLU A 165 0.35 -3.80 9.84
CA GLU A 165 1.07 -4.25 11.04
C GLU A 165 1.42 -3.07 11.93
N TRP A 166 1.40 -3.25 13.24
CA TRP A 166 1.91 -2.25 14.18
C TRP A 166 3.42 -2.39 14.34
N VAL A 167 4.13 -1.28 14.21
CA VAL A 167 5.59 -1.24 14.35
C VAL A 167 6.02 -0.10 15.27
N ALA A 168 7.08 -0.34 16.04
CA ALA A 168 7.78 0.69 16.79
C ALA A 168 8.88 1.30 15.92
N VAL A 169 8.90 2.62 15.81
CA VAL A 169 9.88 3.37 15.04
C VAL A 169 10.49 4.48 15.89
N SER A 170 11.81 4.62 15.85
CA SER A 170 12.53 5.72 16.50
C SER A 170 13.20 6.57 15.42
N PHE A 171 12.94 7.87 15.45
CA PHE A 171 13.50 8.87 14.52
C PHE A 171 13.56 10.24 15.21
N ASP A 172 14.39 11.15 14.69
CA ASP A 172 14.33 12.56 15.09
C ASP A 172 13.11 13.21 14.44
N GLU A 173 12.27 13.91 15.22
CA GLU A 173 11.02 14.47 14.70
C GLU A 173 11.25 15.39 13.50
N GLY A 174 12.40 16.08 13.43
CA GLY A 174 12.79 16.91 12.29
C GLY A 174 12.96 16.12 10.98
N ASP A 175 13.25 14.82 11.05
CA ASP A 175 13.52 13.97 9.89
C ASP A 175 12.25 13.53 9.15
N LEU A 176 11.07 13.59 9.79
CA LEU A 176 9.82 13.10 9.21
C LEU A 176 8.63 14.02 9.45
N LEU A 177 8.55 14.59 10.64
CA LEU A 177 7.44 15.40 11.14
C LEU A 177 7.99 16.73 11.69
N PRO A 178 8.62 17.58 10.87
CA PRO A 178 9.31 18.79 11.35
C PRO A 178 8.39 19.82 12.01
N LEU A 179 7.07 19.70 11.86
CA LEU A 179 6.09 20.50 12.59
C LEU A 179 5.88 20.04 14.05
N TYR A 180 6.33 18.83 14.42
CA TYR A 180 6.27 18.27 15.76
C TYR A 180 7.58 18.43 16.53
N ALA A 181 8.68 18.72 15.83
CA ALA A 181 9.97 19.01 16.42
C ALA A 181 9.85 20.22 17.37
N LYS A 182 10.36 20.06 18.59
CA LYS A 182 10.38 21.11 19.62
C LYS A 182 11.57 22.05 19.47
#